data_AF-A0AAU9UK73-F1
#
_entry.id   AF-A0AAU9UK73-F1
#
_cell.length_a   1.000
_cell.length_b   1.000
_cell.length_c   1.000
_cell.angle_alpha   90.00
_cell.angle_beta   90.00
_cell.angle_gamma   90.00
#
_symmetry.space_group_name_H-M   'P 1'
#
loop_
_entity.id
_entity.type
_entity.pdbx_description
1 polymer ?
#
loop_
_entity_poly.entity_id
_entity_poly.type
_entity_poly.pdbx_seq_one_letter_code
_entity_poly.pdbx_strand_id
1 'polypeptide(L)'
;MGTKAIESAIQNLTKIVIGLQNKVTSLEKTILDQNSLINKLITGNGNVCVPENTKIIGEEERIMTDRMNDQMKSEISAPTGKTKIVTSTSTSVSASASPCTSDWRERELLNIAPMDNMHRDAILGDFNLYSCSSQVCNYFEYFVAFCELIQCNTVPNCTGRQLDLVLSGRNNGGVAVVAADEALQPVDAHHPPLAVTVTIAASTAKSAHSDSPHHQQNSTSSCSVHDWSDIYNIMDPDTVLDNFYNKIYGVLAECVPLKNDKQEINPRAHSAASPVPY
;
A
#
# COMPACT_ATOMS: atom_id res chain seq x y z
N MET A 1 -12.64 -29.48 38.86
CA MET A 1 -12.32 -28.12 38.34
C MET A 1 -13.05 -27.85 37.00
N GLY A 2 -14.37 -28.10 36.90
CA GLY A 2 -15.01 -28.25 35.57
C GLY A 2 -15.92 -27.12 35.07
N THR A 3 -16.70 -26.45 35.93
CA THR A 3 -17.82 -25.59 35.46
C THR A 3 -17.58 -24.10 35.63
N LYS A 4 -16.97 -23.67 36.74
CA LYS A 4 -16.70 -22.24 37.02
C LYS A 4 -15.75 -21.58 36.01
N ALA A 5 -14.78 -22.34 35.48
CA ALA A 5 -13.87 -21.83 34.46
C ALA A 5 -14.59 -21.60 33.12
N ILE A 6 -15.52 -22.48 32.75
CA ILE A 6 -16.33 -22.36 31.54
C ILE A 6 -17.29 -21.16 31.66
N GLU A 7 -17.96 -20.99 32.80
CA GLU A 7 -18.83 -19.84 33.06
C GLU A 7 -18.06 -18.51 32.97
N SER A 8 -16.84 -18.45 33.53
CA SER A 8 -15.98 -17.27 33.44
C SER A 8 -15.56 -16.97 31.99
N ALA A 9 -15.24 -18.01 31.20
CA ALA A 9 -14.90 -17.84 29.79
C ALA A 9 -16.09 -17.32 28.97
N ILE A 10 -17.30 -17.85 29.20
CA ILE A 10 -18.53 -17.39 28.55
C ILE A 10 -18.78 -15.91 28.87
N GLN A 11 -18.68 -15.51 30.14
CA GLN A 11 -18.87 -14.11 30.53
C GLN A 11 -17.87 -13.16 29.86
N ASN A 12 -16.61 -13.59 29.72
CA ASN A 12 -15.59 -12.80 29.03
C ASN A 12 -15.90 -12.66 27.53
N LEU A 13 -16.28 -13.75 26.86
CA LEU A 13 -16.69 -13.71 25.46
C LEU A 13 -17.91 -12.81 25.24
N THR A 14 -18.93 -12.90 26.12
CA THR A 14 -20.09 -12.01 26.04
C THR A 14 -19.70 -10.53 26.14
N LYS A 15 -18.78 -10.17 27.04
CA LYS A 15 -18.28 -8.78 27.15
C LYS A 15 -17.57 -8.32 25.86
N ILE A 16 -16.77 -9.19 25.26
CA ILE A 16 -16.06 -8.88 24.00
C ILE A 16 -17.07 -8.64 22.87
N VAL A 17 -18.07 -9.52 22.73
CA VAL A 17 -19.12 -9.39 21.70
C VAL A 17 -19.89 -8.09 21.86
N ILE A 18 -20.31 -7.74 23.08
CA ILE A 18 -21.00 -6.46 23.36
C ILE A 18 -20.09 -5.28 23.01
N GLY A 19 -18.80 -5.35 23.35
CA GLY A 19 -17.82 -4.31 23.02
C GLY A 19 -17.64 -4.11 21.51
N LEU A 20 -17.63 -5.19 20.74
CA LEU A 20 -17.57 -5.14 19.27
C LEU A 20 -18.86 -4.57 18.68
N GLN A 21 -20.03 -4.99 19.17
CA GLN A 21 -21.32 -4.48 18.70
C GLN A 21 -21.42 -2.96 18.88
N ASN A 22 -20.99 -2.44 20.03
CA ASN A 22 -20.98 -1.00 20.29
C ASN A 22 -20.05 -0.23 19.33
N LYS A 23 -18.89 -0.81 18.98
CA LYS A 23 -17.98 -0.21 18.01
C LYS A 23 -18.57 -0.18 16.60
N VAL A 24 -19.24 -1.25 16.17
CA VAL A 24 -19.94 -1.31 14.88
C VAL A 24 -21.01 -0.23 14.81
N THR A 25 -21.88 -0.13 15.83
CA THR A 25 -22.93 0.90 15.87
C THR A 25 -22.35 2.33 15.88
N SER A 26 -21.19 2.53 16.54
CA SER A 26 -20.50 3.83 16.49
C SER A 26 -20.00 4.16 15.08
N LEU A 27 -19.45 3.18 14.35
CA LEU A 27 -18.98 3.37 12.98
C LEU A 27 -20.14 3.65 12.01
N GLU A 28 -21.25 2.91 12.12
CA GLU A 28 -22.46 3.13 11.31
C GLU A 28 -22.96 4.56 11.47
N LYS A 29 -22.96 5.09 12.70
CA LYS A 29 -23.34 6.49 12.97
C LYS A 29 -22.39 7.48 12.28
N THR A 30 -21.08 7.27 12.36
CA THR A 30 -20.10 8.14 11.69
C THR A 30 -20.28 8.14 10.17
N ILE A 31 -20.55 6.98 9.57
CA ILE A 31 -20.80 6.86 8.13
C ILE A 31 -22.08 7.64 7.74
N LEU A 32 -23.15 7.50 8.52
CA LEU A 32 -24.39 8.26 8.28
C LEU A 32 -24.18 9.77 8.39
N ASP A 33 -23.40 10.23 9.37
CA ASP A 33 -23.05 11.64 9.54
C ASP A 33 -22.23 12.17 8.34
N GLN A 34 -21.27 11.39 7.85
CA GLN A 34 -20.48 11.72 6.65
C GLN A 34 -21.35 11.80 5.39
N ASN A 35 -22.24 10.83 5.17
CA ASN A 35 -23.16 10.83 4.04
C ASN A 35 -24.13 12.03 4.08
N SER A 36 -24.58 12.43 5.29
CA SER A 36 -25.37 13.64 5.48
C SER A 36 -24.60 14.91 5.08
N LEU A 37 -23.32 15.01 5.41
CA LEU A 37 -22.46 16.12 5.00
C LEU A 37 -22.23 16.16 3.49
N ILE A 38 -21.97 15.01 2.87
CA ILE A 38 -21.81 14.90 1.41
C ILE A 38 -23.09 15.37 0.70
N ASN A 39 -24.25 14.88 1.12
CA ASN A 39 -25.53 15.30 0.54
C ASN A 39 -25.78 16.80 0.69
N LYS A 40 -25.44 17.40 1.84
CA LYS A 40 -25.52 18.85 2.03
C LYS A 40 -24.61 19.62 1.06
N LEU A 41 -23.39 19.14 0.81
CA LEU A 41 -22.47 19.76 -0.15
C LEU A 41 -23.00 19.69 -1.58
N ILE A 42 -23.58 18.56 -1.97
CA ILE A 42 -24.19 18.38 -3.29
C ILE A 42 -25.41 19.31 -3.46
N THR A 43 -26.29 19.38 -2.47
CA THR A 43 -27.52 20.19 -2.56
C THR A 43 -27.30 21.70 -2.31
N GLY A 44 -26.25 22.07 -1.56
CA GLY A 44 -25.96 23.46 -1.19
C GLY A 44 -25.28 24.26 -2.30
N ASN A 45 -24.62 23.59 -3.25
CA ASN A 45 -24.10 24.21 -4.46
C ASN A 45 -25.20 24.26 -5.53
N GLY A 46 -26.14 25.19 -5.36
CA GLY A 46 -27.12 25.50 -6.40
C GLY A 46 -26.42 25.73 -7.75
N ASN A 47 -26.84 24.96 -8.76
CA ASN A 47 -26.38 24.97 -10.15
C ASN A 47 -25.08 24.21 -10.51
N VAL A 48 -24.88 23.00 -9.99
CA VAL A 48 -24.05 22.02 -10.69
C VAL A 48 -24.95 21.00 -11.38
N CYS A 49 -24.99 21.03 -12.72
CA CYS A 49 -25.59 20.00 -13.54
C CYS A 49 -24.87 18.67 -13.24
N VAL A 50 -25.55 17.76 -12.53
CA VAL A 50 -25.02 16.43 -12.24
C VAL A 50 -25.05 15.62 -13.56
N PRO A 51 -23.91 15.09 -14.03
CA PRO A 51 -23.90 14.25 -15.21
C PRO A 51 -24.72 12.97 -14.96
N GLU A 52 -25.55 12.61 -15.93
CA GLU A 52 -26.56 11.54 -15.90
C GLU A 52 -25.97 10.13 -15.60
N ASN A 53 -24.64 10.00 -15.62
CA ASN A 53 -23.90 8.76 -15.40
C ASN A 53 -23.79 8.35 -13.92
N THR A 54 -24.04 9.26 -12.97
CA THR A 54 -23.94 8.95 -11.52
C THR A 54 -25.07 8.04 -11.03
N LYS A 55 -26.16 7.94 -11.79
CA LYS A 55 -27.32 7.11 -11.46
C LYS A 55 -27.05 5.60 -11.64
N ILE A 56 -26.05 5.25 -12.45
CA ILE A 56 -25.72 3.84 -12.79
C ILE A 56 -24.92 3.18 -11.66
N ILE A 57 -24.05 3.93 -10.98
CA ILE A 57 -23.14 3.40 -9.94
C ILE A 57 -23.92 2.95 -8.69
N GLY A 58 -24.97 3.69 -8.30
CA GLY A 58 -25.80 3.33 -7.15
C GLY A 58 -26.67 2.08 -7.36
N GLU A 59 -27.01 1.76 -8.62
CA GLU A 59 -27.79 0.56 -8.95
C GLU A 59 -26.91 -0.69 -8.90
N GLU A 60 -25.67 -0.61 -9.38
CA GLU A 60 -24.71 -1.73 -9.37
C GLU A 60 -24.25 -2.11 -7.96
N GLU A 61 -24.02 -1.13 -7.08
CA GLU A 61 -23.65 -1.37 -5.68
C GLU A 61 -24.79 -2.05 -4.89
N ARG A 62 -26.04 -1.68 -5.19
CA ARG A 62 -27.23 -2.30 -4.62
C ARG A 62 -27.39 -3.75 -5.10
N ILE A 63 -27.20 -4.02 -6.39
CA ILE A 63 -27.25 -5.37 -6.97
C ILE A 63 -26.15 -6.27 -6.38
N MET A 64 -24.94 -5.74 -6.16
CA MET A 64 -23.83 -6.50 -5.55
C MET A 64 -24.12 -6.86 -4.08
N THR A 65 -24.69 -5.93 -3.32
CA THR A 65 -25.07 -6.13 -1.91
C THR A 65 -26.19 -7.15 -1.77
N ASP A 66 -27.20 -7.10 -2.65
CA ASP A 66 -28.30 -8.07 -2.66
C ASP A 66 -27.79 -9.48 -3.02
N ARG A 67 -26.86 -9.61 -3.97
CA ARG A 67 -26.23 -10.90 -4.31
C ARG A 67 -25.41 -11.48 -3.17
N MET A 68 -24.66 -10.67 -2.43
CA MET A 68 -23.90 -11.13 -1.26
C MET A 68 -24.82 -11.60 -0.14
N ASN A 69 -25.92 -10.88 0.12
CA ASN A 69 -26.91 -11.27 1.12
C ASN A 69 -27.64 -12.57 0.76
N ASP A 70 -27.97 -12.78 -0.51
CA ASP A 70 -28.60 -14.01 -0.98
C ASP A 70 -27.63 -15.20 -0.93
N GLN A 71 -26.35 -14.99 -1.25
CA GLN A 71 -25.33 -16.03 -1.10
C GLN A 71 -25.16 -16.43 0.37
N MET A 72 -25.10 -15.45 1.28
CA MET A 72 -24.94 -15.70 2.71
C MET A 72 -26.16 -16.42 3.31
N LYS A 73 -27.38 -16.14 2.82
CA LYS A 73 -28.59 -16.89 3.17
C LYS A 73 -28.58 -18.32 2.61
N SER A 74 -28.02 -18.53 1.42
CA SER A 74 -27.95 -19.85 0.80
C SER A 74 -27.02 -20.81 1.55
N GLU A 75 -25.93 -20.29 2.13
CA GLU A 75 -24.96 -21.08 2.90
C GLU A 75 -25.46 -21.48 4.29
N ILE A 76 -26.39 -20.70 4.86
CA ILE A 76 -27.02 -21.02 6.15
C ILE A 76 -28.13 -22.08 6.01
N SER A 77 -28.61 -22.36 4.79
CA SER A 77 -29.77 -23.21 4.53
C SER A 77 -29.49 -24.54 3.81
N ALA A 78 -28.25 -25.05 3.82
CA ALA A 78 -27.95 -26.34 3.19
C ALA A 78 -27.93 -27.51 4.20
N PRO A 79 -28.80 -28.53 4.06
CA PRO A 79 -28.67 -29.77 4.82
C PRO A 79 -27.56 -30.64 4.22
N THR A 80 -26.73 -31.19 5.10
CA THR A 80 -25.67 -32.17 4.79
C THR A 80 -26.25 -33.41 4.12
N GLY A 81 -25.89 -33.66 2.84
CA GLY A 81 -26.26 -34.91 2.19
C GLY A 81 -25.85 -35.08 0.72
N LYS A 82 -24.78 -35.87 0.54
CA LYS A 82 -24.43 -36.71 -0.63
C LYS A 82 -23.99 -36.00 -1.93
N THR A 83 -22.67 -36.10 -2.14
CA THR A 83 -21.94 -35.81 -3.38
C THR A 83 -22.46 -36.64 -4.55
N LYS A 84 -22.92 -35.98 -5.60
CA LYS A 84 -23.17 -36.57 -6.92
C LYS A 84 -22.28 -35.84 -7.93
N ILE A 85 -21.36 -36.58 -8.55
CA ILE A 85 -20.50 -36.08 -9.63
C ILE A 85 -21.38 -35.89 -10.86
N VAL A 86 -21.40 -34.67 -11.40
CA VAL A 86 -22.03 -34.33 -12.68
C VAL A 86 -20.98 -33.64 -13.54
N THR A 87 -20.69 -34.27 -14.68
CA THR A 87 -19.86 -33.75 -15.77
C THR A 87 -20.70 -32.79 -16.61
N SER A 88 -20.18 -31.59 -16.92
CA SER A 88 -20.84 -30.65 -17.83
C SER A 88 -19.86 -30.08 -18.84
N THR A 89 -20.29 -30.18 -20.09
CA THR A 89 -19.66 -29.77 -21.36
C THR A 89 -19.60 -28.24 -21.50
N SER A 90 -18.50 -27.76 -22.06
CA SER A 90 -18.20 -26.35 -22.34
C SER A 90 -18.92 -25.81 -23.59
N THR A 91 -19.54 -24.64 -23.45
CA THR A 91 -20.04 -23.80 -24.55
C THR A 91 -19.33 -22.45 -24.49
N SER A 92 -18.64 -22.10 -25.58
CA SER A 92 -17.92 -20.83 -25.73
C SER A 92 -18.87 -19.67 -26.03
N VAL A 93 -18.79 -18.60 -25.26
CA VAL A 93 -19.39 -17.30 -25.58
C VAL A 93 -18.25 -16.28 -25.69
N SER A 94 -18.10 -15.70 -26.87
CA SER A 94 -17.16 -14.63 -27.17
C SER A 94 -17.59 -13.33 -26.48
N ALA A 95 -16.84 -12.90 -25.47
CA ALA A 95 -16.98 -11.60 -24.83
C ALA A 95 -16.01 -10.60 -25.49
N SER A 96 -16.55 -9.49 -26.00
CA SER A 96 -15.77 -8.34 -26.44
C SER A 96 -15.17 -7.64 -25.22
N ALA A 97 -13.85 -7.72 -25.05
CA ALA A 97 -13.14 -6.98 -24.02
C ALA A 97 -13.11 -5.49 -24.38
N SER A 98 -13.77 -4.65 -23.59
CA SER A 98 -13.54 -3.21 -23.59
C SER A 98 -12.15 -2.91 -23.02
N PRO A 99 -11.27 -2.18 -23.73
CA PRO A 99 -9.99 -1.76 -23.17
C PRO A 99 -10.24 -0.68 -22.11
N CYS A 100 -9.83 -0.94 -20.86
CA CYS A 100 -9.63 0.11 -19.87
C CYS A 100 -8.31 0.82 -20.20
N THR A 101 -8.33 1.66 -21.23
CA THR A 101 -7.24 2.60 -21.52
C THR A 101 -7.59 3.92 -20.86
N SER A 102 -7.37 4.04 -19.56
CA SER A 102 -7.19 5.36 -18.96
C SER A 102 -5.85 5.89 -19.49
N ASP A 103 -5.94 6.85 -20.41
CA ASP A 103 -4.82 7.63 -20.91
C ASP A 103 -4.22 8.41 -19.72
N TRP A 104 -3.18 7.84 -19.12
CA TRP A 104 -2.58 8.24 -17.84
C TRP A 104 -1.67 9.47 -17.95
N ARG A 105 -1.57 10.09 -19.14
CA ARG A 105 -0.55 11.09 -19.44
C ARG A 105 -0.86 12.52 -19.02
N GLU A 106 -2.11 12.89 -18.73
CA GLU A 106 -2.44 14.31 -18.49
C GLU A 106 -3.49 14.49 -17.40
N ARG A 107 -3.10 14.32 -16.13
CA ARG A 107 -3.84 14.95 -15.02
C ARG A 107 -2.95 15.88 -14.22
N GLU A 108 -3.41 17.11 -14.20
CA GLU A 108 -2.90 18.30 -13.52
C GLU A 108 -2.83 18.04 -12.01
N LEU A 109 -1.62 17.80 -11.49
CA LEU A 109 -1.38 17.68 -10.06
C LEU A 109 -1.01 19.04 -9.46
N LEU A 110 -1.65 19.33 -8.33
CA LEU A 110 -1.53 20.54 -7.53
C LEU A 110 -0.08 20.97 -7.27
N ASN A 111 0.12 22.29 -7.12
CA ASN A 111 1.34 22.98 -6.67
C ASN A 111 1.86 22.45 -5.32
N ILE A 112 2.41 21.25 -5.29
CA ILE A 112 3.26 20.76 -4.22
C ILE A 112 4.69 21.17 -4.61
N ALA A 113 5.42 21.81 -3.70
CA ALA A 113 6.78 22.24 -3.99
C ALA A 113 7.62 21.01 -4.36
N PRO A 114 8.35 21.03 -5.50
CA PRO A 114 9.14 19.89 -5.94
C PRO A 114 10.16 19.52 -4.86
N MET A 115 10.25 18.22 -4.56
CA MET A 115 11.26 17.69 -3.67
C MET A 115 12.59 17.65 -4.42
N ASP A 116 13.25 18.80 -4.56
CA ASP A 116 14.46 19.01 -5.38
C ASP A 116 15.69 18.14 -5.00
N ASN A 117 15.58 17.32 -3.95
CA ASN A 117 16.63 16.39 -3.50
C ASN A 117 16.16 14.94 -3.40
N MET A 118 15.07 14.56 -4.08
CA MET A 118 14.70 13.14 -4.10
C MET A 118 15.82 12.35 -4.81
N HIS A 119 16.34 11.37 -4.09
CA HIS A 119 17.49 10.56 -4.50
C HIS A 119 17.23 9.87 -5.85
N ARG A 120 18.33 9.51 -6.52
CA ARG A 120 18.31 8.90 -7.86
C ARG A 120 17.94 7.43 -7.80
N ASP A 121 16.76 7.18 -7.27
CA ASP A 121 16.29 5.84 -6.99
C ASP A 121 15.45 5.33 -8.16
N ALA A 122 15.63 4.06 -8.48
CA ALA A 122 14.76 3.28 -9.36
C ALA A 122 14.13 2.18 -8.51
N ILE A 123 12.80 2.05 -8.58
CA ILE A 123 12.05 0.99 -7.91
C ILE A 123 11.66 -0.04 -8.95
N LEU A 124 12.09 -1.29 -8.76
CA LEU A 124 11.77 -2.39 -9.65
C LEU A 124 10.97 -3.44 -8.89
N GLY A 125 9.89 -3.95 -9.48
CA GLY A 125 9.16 -5.07 -8.89
C GLY A 125 7.92 -5.49 -9.66
N ASP A 126 7.51 -6.74 -9.42
CA ASP A 126 6.18 -7.23 -9.79
C ASP A 126 5.22 -6.96 -8.64
N PHE A 127 4.38 -5.93 -8.80
CA PHE A 127 3.39 -5.54 -7.80
C PHE A 127 2.05 -6.21 -8.04
N ASN A 128 1.90 -6.94 -9.16
CA ASN A 128 0.67 -7.59 -9.60
C ASN A 128 -0.59 -6.70 -9.41
N LEU A 129 -0.46 -5.40 -9.70
CA LEU A 129 -1.51 -4.40 -9.42
C LEU A 129 -2.84 -4.74 -10.10
N TYR A 130 -2.80 -5.49 -11.20
CA TYR A 130 -4.01 -5.94 -11.89
C TYR A 130 -4.88 -6.86 -11.02
N SER A 131 -4.27 -7.65 -10.14
CA SER A 131 -5.00 -8.54 -9.22
C SER A 131 -5.40 -7.84 -7.92
N CYS A 132 -4.98 -6.59 -7.71
CA CYS A 132 -5.30 -5.83 -6.51
C CYS A 132 -6.71 -5.23 -6.56
N SER A 133 -7.24 -4.88 -5.38
CA SER A 133 -8.50 -4.14 -5.27
C SER A 133 -8.31 -2.70 -5.74
N SER A 134 -9.42 -2.05 -6.16
CA SER A 134 -9.41 -0.64 -6.56
C SER A 134 -8.85 0.29 -5.49
N GLN A 135 -9.06 -0.03 -4.20
CA GLN A 135 -8.49 0.73 -3.09
C GLN A 135 -6.97 0.69 -3.09
N VAL A 136 -6.37 -0.49 -3.25
CA VAL A 136 -4.91 -0.65 -3.31
C VAL A 136 -4.34 0.07 -4.53
N CYS A 137 -5.00 -0.03 -5.68
CA CYS A 137 -4.60 0.71 -6.88
C CYS A 137 -4.63 2.23 -6.64
N ASN A 138 -5.67 2.76 -6.00
CA ASN A 138 -5.77 4.19 -5.67
C ASN A 138 -4.66 4.64 -4.72
N TYR A 139 -4.31 3.83 -3.72
CA TYR A 139 -3.18 4.14 -2.82
C TYR A 139 -1.84 4.11 -3.56
N PHE A 140 -1.67 3.15 -4.46
CA PHE A 140 -0.47 3.08 -5.30
C PHE A 140 -0.35 4.30 -6.21
N GLU A 141 -1.45 4.72 -6.86
CA GLU A 141 -1.48 5.94 -7.68
C GLU A 141 -1.14 7.18 -6.85
N TYR A 142 -1.69 7.29 -5.63
CA TYR A 142 -1.35 8.36 -4.71
C TYR A 142 0.13 8.33 -4.34
N PHE A 143 0.70 7.15 -4.08
CA PHE A 143 2.12 6.98 -3.79
C PHE A 143 3.01 7.43 -4.95
N VAL A 144 2.71 6.99 -6.18
CA VAL A 144 3.44 7.39 -7.39
C VAL A 144 3.39 8.90 -7.59
N ALA A 145 2.20 9.50 -7.46
CA ALA A 145 2.01 10.94 -7.58
C ALA A 145 2.75 11.72 -6.47
N PHE A 146 2.62 11.27 -5.22
CA PHE A 146 3.21 11.90 -4.04
C PHE A 146 4.74 11.88 -4.08
N CYS A 147 5.32 10.77 -4.54
CA CYS A 147 6.75 10.62 -4.71
C CYS A 147 7.27 11.13 -6.07
N GLU A 148 6.43 11.78 -6.89
CA GLU A 148 6.79 12.26 -8.23
C GLU A 148 7.48 11.19 -9.09
N LEU A 149 7.02 9.95 -8.98
CA LEU A 149 7.53 8.81 -9.72
C LEU A 149 6.85 8.72 -11.09
N ILE A 150 7.58 8.20 -12.07
CA ILE A 150 7.08 7.86 -13.40
C ILE A 150 7.32 6.38 -13.65
N GLN A 151 6.36 5.73 -14.31
CA GLN A 151 6.53 4.36 -14.79
C GLN A 151 7.32 4.37 -16.10
N CYS A 152 8.48 3.72 -16.09
CA CYS A 152 9.41 3.66 -17.22
C CYS A 152 9.23 2.40 -18.06
N ASN A 153 8.67 1.32 -17.50
CA ASN A 153 8.45 0.10 -18.26
C ASN A 153 7.32 0.28 -19.28
N THR A 154 7.65 0.17 -20.57
CA THR A 154 6.67 0.18 -21.66
C THR A 154 6.46 -1.18 -22.29
N VAL A 155 7.16 -2.23 -21.84
CA VAL A 155 7.10 -3.57 -22.43
C VAL A 155 5.83 -4.29 -21.98
N PRO A 156 4.90 -4.63 -22.90
CA PRO A 156 3.72 -5.39 -22.56
C PRO A 156 4.03 -6.88 -22.48
N ASN A 157 3.28 -7.61 -21.65
CA ASN A 157 3.26 -9.06 -21.63
C ASN A 157 2.41 -9.65 -22.77
N CYS A 158 2.27 -10.97 -22.81
CA CYS A 158 1.49 -11.70 -23.82
C CYS A 158 0.00 -11.31 -23.92
N THR A 159 -0.54 -10.60 -22.92
CA THR A 159 -1.92 -10.10 -22.90
C THR A 159 -2.03 -8.60 -23.22
N GLY A 160 -0.92 -7.95 -23.58
CA GLY A 160 -0.88 -6.51 -23.84
C GLY A 160 -0.81 -5.64 -22.58
N ARG A 161 -0.48 -6.21 -21.42
CA ARG A 161 -0.48 -5.53 -20.11
C ARG A 161 0.92 -5.29 -19.58
N GLN A 162 1.09 -4.28 -18.74
CA GLN A 162 2.33 -4.00 -18.01
C GLN A 162 2.13 -4.43 -16.55
N LEU A 163 2.68 -5.58 -16.17
CA LEU A 163 2.57 -6.09 -14.80
C LEU A 163 3.77 -5.68 -13.95
N ASP A 164 4.96 -5.71 -14.55
CA ASP A 164 6.20 -5.32 -13.89
C ASP A 164 6.34 -3.79 -13.89
N LEU A 165 6.68 -3.25 -12.72
CA LEU A 165 6.89 -1.83 -12.52
C LEU A 165 8.38 -1.51 -12.49
N VAL A 166 8.75 -0.45 -13.21
CA VAL A 166 10.06 0.18 -13.14
C VAL A 166 9.79 1.66 -12.96
N LEU A 167 9.77 2.09 -11.70
CA LEU A 167 9.50 3.48 -11.34
C LEU A 167 10.80 4.25 -11.20
N SER A 168 10.81 5.51 -11.64
CA SER A 168 11.91 6.44 -11.40
C SER A 168 11.38 7.82 -11.05
N GLY A 169 12.13 8.62 -10.29
CA GLY A 169 11.78 10.02 -10.09
C GLY A 169 11.69 10.78 -11.42
N ARG A 170 10.71 11.67 -11.57
CA ARG A 170 10.43 12.42 -12.81
C ARG A 170 11.65 13.15 -13.41
N ASN A 171 12.56 13.59 -12.55
CA ASN A 171 13.78 14.32 -12.93
C ASN A 171 15.04 13.44 -12.92
N ASN A 172 14.92 12.14 -12.66
CA ASN A 172 16.04 11.20 -12.68
C ASN A 172 16.35 10.85 -14.14
N GLY A 173 17.35 11.55 -14.69
CA GLY A 173 17.79 11.33 -16.06
C GLY A 173 18.14 9.87 -16.34
N GLY A 174 17.44 9.28 -17.30
CA GLY A 174 17.92 8.15 -18.10
C GLY A 174 17.70 6.75 -17.53
N VAL A 175 16.52 6.47 -16.94
CA VAL A 175 16.05 5.08 -16.84
C VAL A 175 15.43 4.68 -18.18
N ALA A 176 16.02 3.68 -18.84
CA ALA A 176 15.50 3.09 -20.06
C ALA A 176 15.19 1.61 -19.81
N VAL A 177 14.01 1.17 -20.25
CA VAL A 177 13.54 -0.21 -20.11
C VAL A 177 13.25 -0.75 -21.49
N VAL A 178 13.84 -1.90 -21.82
CA VAL A 178 13.57 -2.63 -23.04
C VAL A 178 13.34 -4.10 -22.72
N ALA A 179 12.69 -4.84 -23.63
CA ALA A 179 12.61 -6.29 -23.51
C ALA A 179 14.03 -6.88 -23.63
N ALA A 180 14.37 -7.82 -22.76
CA ALA A 180 15.63 -8.55 -22.83
C ALA A 180 15.46 -9.83 -23.66
N ASP A 181 16.50 -10.22 -24.39
CA ASP A 181 16.52 -11.47 -25.14
C ASP A 181 16.97 -12.66 -24.28
N GLU A 182 17.69 -12.39 -23.19
CA GLU A 182 18.25 -13.39 -22.28
C GLU A 182 17.57 -13.33 -20.91
N ALA A 183 17.17 -14.49 -20.40
CA ALA A 183 16.59 -14.65 -19.07
C ALA A 183 17.36 -15.72 -18.29
N LEU A 184 17.51 -15.51 -16.98
CA LEU A 184 18.14 -16.49 -16.07
C LEU A 184 17.29 -17.76 -15.91
N GLN A 185 15.99 -17.66 -16.21
CA GLN A 185 15.03 -18.74 -16.16
C GLN A 185 14.33 -18.86 -17.52
N PRO A 186 13.68 -20.00 -17.83
CA PRO A 186 12.82 -20.10 -19.00
C PRO A 186 11.84 -18.93 -19.06
N VAL A 187 11.73 -18.30 -20.22
CA VAL A 187 10.92 -17.08 -20.41
C VAL A 187 9.45 -17.35 -20.08
N ASP A 188 8.92 -16.59 -19.13
CA ASP A 188 7.49 -16.54 -18.85
C ASP A 188 6.83 -15.50 -19.78
N ALA A 189 5.81 -15.93 -20.51
CA ALA A 189 5.06 -15.05 -21.40
C ALA A 189 4.29 -13.94 -20.64
N HIS A 190 3.98 -14.18 -19.35
CA HIS A 190 3.30 -13.20 -18.50
C HIS A 190 4.24 -12.17 -17.88
N HIS A 191 5.52 -12.53 -17.71
CA HIS A 191 6.59 -11.68 -17.17
C HIS A 191 7.78 -11.67 -18.13
N PRO A 192 7.69 -10.91 -19.24
CA PRO A 192 8.79 -10.85 -20.20
C PRO A 192 10.04 -10.29 -19.51
N PRO A 193 11.22 -10.88 -19.74
CA PRO A 193 12.45 -10.40 -19.12
C PRO A 193 12.74 -8.95 -19.56
N LEU A 194 13.17 -8.12 -18.62
CA LEU A 194 13.43 -6.71 -18.83
C LEU A 194 14.92 -6.40 -18.70
N ALA A 195 15.47 -5.64 -19.65
CA ALA A 195 16.77 -5.02 -19.53
C ALA A 195 16.57 -3.56 -19.11
N VAL A 196 17.02 -3.23 -17.89
CA VAL A 196 16.90 -1.89 -17.32
C VAL A 196 18.28 -1.23 -17.31
N THR A 197 18.38 -0.09 -17.99
CA THR A 197 19.59 0.74 -17.99
C THR A 197 19.31 2.00 -17.17
N VAL A 198 20.15 2.24 -16.15
CA VAL A 198 20.05 3.44 -15.30
C VAL A 198 21.27 4.33 -15.55
N THR A 199 21.04 5.52 -16.09
CA THR A 199 22.11 6.47 -16.38
C THR A 199 22.34 7.43 -15.21
N ILE A 200 23.36 7.18 -14.40
CA ILE A 200 23.69 8.09 -13.31
C ILE A 200 24.57 9.22 -13.87
N ALA A 201 23.95 10.32 -14.30
CA ALA A 201 24.68 11.53 -14.69
C ALA A 201 25.50 12.06 -13.50
N ALA A 202 26.81 11.87 -13.48
CA ALA A 202 27.66 12.41 -12.42
C ALA A 202 27.40 13.92 -12.29
N SER A 203 26.82 14.36 -11.17
CA SER A 203 26.73 15.78 -10.90
C SER A 203 28.15 16.26 -10.73
N THR A 204 28.67 16.97 -11.73
CA THR A 204 29.87 17.77 -11.56
C THR A 204 29.49 18.92 -10.65
N ALA A 205 29.49 18.65 -9.34
CA ALA A 205 29.33 19.67 -8.32
C ALA A 205 30.46 20.68 -8.56
N LYS A 206 30.14 21.77 -9.25
CA LYS A 206 31.02 22.93 -9.30
C LYS A 206 31.14 23.37 -7.84
N SER A 207 32.28 23.05 -7.24
CA SER A 207 32.69 23.49 -5.91
C SER A 207 32.67 25.02 -5.87
N ALA A 208 31.48 25.60 -5.67
CA ALA A 208 31.34 26.99 -5.32
C ALA A 208 31.70 27.08 -3.84
N HIS A 209 32.96 27.46 -3.57
CA HIS A 209 33.42 27.93 -2.27
C HIS A 209 32.46 29.03 -1.80
N SER A 210 31.54 28.69 -0.89
CA SER A 210 30.71 29.64 -0.18
C SER A 210 30.82 29.30 1.28
N ASP A 211 31.65 30.08 1.98
CA ASP A 211 31.94 30.00 3.42
C ASP A 211 30.71 30.44 4.24
N SER A 212 29.63 29.66 4.21
CA SER A 212 28.47 29.91 5.07
C SER A 212 28.39 28.84 6.16
N PRO A 213 28.71 29.17 7.43
CA PRO A 213 28.55 28.26 8.54
C PRO A 213 27.08 28.26 9.01
N HIS A 214 26.56 27.10 9.39
CA HIS A 214 25.27 26.88 10.06
C HIS A 214 24.02 26.53 9.24
N HIS A 215 24.12 25.55 8.34
CA HIS A 215 23.02 24.60 8.23
C HIS A 215 23.57 23.17 8.18
N GLN A 216 23.52 22.49 9.32
CA GLN A 216 23.66 21.03 9.37
C GLN A 216 22.45 20.43 8.64
N GLN A 217 22.57 20.29 7.32
CA GLN A 217 21.76 19.32 6.60
C GLN A 217 22.13 17.95 7.18
N ASN A 218 21.16 17.31 7.85
CA ASN A 218 21.22 15.90 8.16
C ASN A 218 21.41 15.17 6.82
N SER A 219 22.66 14.85 6.51
CA SER A 219 23.02 14.11 5.32
C SER A 219 22.37 12.75 5.43
N THR A 220 21.34 12.50 4.61
CA THR A 220 20.67 11.21 4.43
C THR A 220 21.58 10.16 3.78
N SER A 221 22.91 10.34 3.87
CA SER A 221 23.94 9.55 3.22
C SER A 221 24.23 8.22 3.88
N SER A 222 23.46 7.82 4.90
CA SER A 222 23.65 6.56 5.61
C SER A 222 22.66 5.48 5.24
N CYS A 223 21.90 5.61 4.14
CA CYS A 223 21.23 4.46 3.54
C CYS A 223 22.33 3.59 2.91
N SER A 224 23.11 2.95 3.79
CA SER A 224 24.18 2.05 3.41
C SER A 224 23.55 0.94 2.58
N VAL A 225 24.20 0.59 1.49
CA VAL A 225 23.86 -0.62 0.73
C VAL A 225 23.84 -1.77 1.72
N HIS A 226 22.64 -2.19 2.14
CA HIS A 226 22.50 -3.31 3.05
C HIS A 226 22.94 -4.54 2.28
N ASP A 227 24.01 -5.18 2.74
CA ASP A 227 24.49 -6.41 2.16
C ASP A 227 23.47 -7.52 2.45
N TRP A 228 22.93 -8.15 1.40
CA TRP A 228 21.98 -9.27 1.50
C TRP A 228 22.67 -10.64 1.35
N SER A 229 24.00 -10.65 1.13
CA SER A 229 24.78 -11.86 0.83
C SER A 229 24.68 -12.94 1.91
N ASP A 230 24.52 -12.53 3.16
CA ASP A 230 24.37 -13.41 4.32
C ASP A 230 23.08 -14.24 4.27
N ILE A 231 21.97 -13.69 3.74
CA ILE A 231 20.69 -14.40 3.64
C ILE A 231 20.77 -15.56 2.62
N TYR A 232 21.52 -15.39 1.53
CA TYR A 232 21.62 -16.40 0.47
C TYR A 232 22.36 -17.68 0.89
N ASN A 233 23.13 -17.64 1.97
CA ASN A 233 23.90 -18.79 2.46
C ASN A 233 23.16 -19.61 3.52
N ILE A 234 21.97 -19.18 3.95
CA ILE A 234 21.19 -19.84 5.01
C ILE A 234 20.30 -20.91 4.38
N MET A 235 20.40 -22.14 4.86
CA MET A 235 19.65 -23.29 4.35
C MET A 235 18.29 -23.50 5.05
N ASP A 236 18.15 -22.99 6.27
CA ASP A 236 16.93 -23.12 7.07
C ASP A 236 15.94 -21.99 6.74
N PRO A 237 14.72 -22.30 6.24
CA PRO A 237 13.76 -21.30 5.80
C PRO A 237 13.27 -20.35 6.90
N ASP A 238 13.10 -20.85 8.12
CA ASP A 238 12.64 -20.04 9.25
C ASP A 238 13.71 -19.01 9.62
N THR A 239 14.97 -19.45 9.68
CA THR A 239 16.13 -18.56 9.90
C THR A 239 16.30 -17.53 8.76
N VAL A 240 16.07 -17.91 7.49
CA VAL A 240 16.08 -16.99 6.35
C VAL A 240 15.04 -15.88 6.54
N LEU A 241 13.81 -16.26 6.89
CA LEU A 241 12.71 -15.32 7.10
C LEU A 241 13.00 -14.36 8.25
N ASP A 242 13.47 -14.87 9.38
CA ASP A 242 13.83 -14.04 10.53
C ASP A 242 14.92 -13.02 10.16
N ASN A 243 15.97 -13.44 9.45
CA ASN A 243 17.04 -12.54 9.00
C ASN A 243 16.54 -11.51 7.98
N PHE A 244 15.68 -11.93 7.03
CA PHE A 244 15.06 -11.03 6.07
C PHE A 244 14.25 -9.93 6.76
N TYR A 245 13.36 -10.29 7.68
CA TYR A 245 12.54 -9.32 8.40
C TYR A 245 13.38 -8.42 9.30
N ASN A 246 14.38 -8.96 9.99
CA ASN A 246 15.28 -8.16 10.82
C ASN A 246 16.03 -7.11 10.00
N LYS A 247 16.50 -7.44 8.79
CA LYS A 247 17.11 -6.45 7.90
C LYS A 247 16.12 -5.38 7.47
N ILE A 248 14.94 -5.78 6.98
CA ILE A 248 13.90 -4.83 6.55
C ILE A 248 13.52 -3.88 7.69
N TYR A 249 13.27 -4.41 8.89
CA TYR A 249 12.93 -3.58 10.05
C TYR A 249 14.10 -2.70 10.51
N GLY A 250 15.34 -3.15 10.35
CA GLY A 250 16.53 -2.32 10.55
C GLY A 250 16.53 -1.10 9.62
N VAL A 251 16.34 -1.32 8.31
CA VAL A 251 16.25 -0.23 7.32
C VAL A 251 15.11 0.72 7.67
N LEU A 252 13.94 0.19 8.00
CA LEU A 252 12.79 1.02 8.37
C LEU A 252 13.04 1.81 9.66
N ALA A 253 13.69 1.23 10.67
CA ALA A 253 14.02 1.94 11.90
C ALA A 253 15.03 3.08 11.68
N GLU A 254 15.93 2.93 10.70
CA GLU A 254 16.88 3.96 10.31
C GLU A 254 16.24 5.06 9.45
N CYS A 255 15.35 4.69 8.52
CA CYS A 255 14.73 5.61 7.57
C CYS A 255 13.50 6.32 8.13
N VAL A 256 12.76 5.71 9.05
CA VAL A 256 11.56 6.30 9.65
C VAL A 256 11.98 7.10 10.88
N PRO A 257 11.73 8.42 10.92
CA PRO A 257 12.02 9.22 12.09
C PRO A 257 11.19 8.73 13.27
N LEU A 258 11.80 7.92 14.14
CA LEU A 258 11.17 7.54 15.39
C LEU A 258 11.05 8.83 16.21
N LYS A 259 9.84 9.08 16.68
CA LYS A 259 9.59 10.16 17.63
C LYS A 259 10.39 9.79 18.87
N ASN A 260 11.57 10.36 19.02
CA ASN A 260 12.34 10.24 20.24
C ASN A 260 11.47 10.87 21.32
N ASP A 261 10.73 10.04 22.05
CA ASP A 261 10.14 10.40 23.32
C ASP A 261 11.34 10.68 24.22
N LYS A 262 11.85 11.92 24.13
CA LYS A 262 12.77 12.46 25.11
C LYS A 262 12.05 12.28 26.42
N GLN A 263 12.43 11.26 27.17
CA GLN A 263 12.23 11.26 28.61
C GLN A 263 12.89 12.55 29.07
N GLU A 264 12.10 13.60 29.27
CA GLU A 264 12.50 14.72 30.11
C GLU A 264 12.79 14.11 31.47
N ILE A 265 14.05 13.74 31.67
CA ILE A 265 14.59 13.49 32.99
C ILE A 265 14.50 14.84 33.69
N ASN A 266 13.37 15.06 34.37
CA ASN A 266 13.11 16.25 35.15
C ASN A 266 14.15 16.29 36.29
N PRO A 267 15.16 17.18 36.25
CA PRO A 267 16.25 17.15 37.22
C PRO A 267 15.84 17.64 38.62
N ARG A 268 14.55 17.90 38.87
CA ARG A 268 14.11 18.72 39.99
C ARG A 268 13.65 17.97 41.25
N ALA A 269 13.84 16.65 41.34
CA ALA A 269 13.34 15.86 42.48
C ALA A 269 14.41 15.52 43.56
N HIS A 270 15.63 16.05 43.50
CA HIS A 270 16.61 15.88 44.58
C HIS A 270 17.05 17.23 45.15
N SER A 271 16.17 17.87 45.92
CA SER A 271 16.62 18.85 46.91
C SER A 271 15.78 18.77 48.19
N ALA A 272 16.48 18.40 49.25
CA ALA A 272 16.25 18.79 50.64
C ALA A 272 15.04 18.19 51.39
N ALA A 273 15.32 17.15 52.17
CA ALA A 273 14.89 17.10 53.55
C ALA A 273 16.05 16.55 54.40
N SER A 274 16.82 17.45 55.02
CA SER A 274 17.74 17.11 56.11
C SER A 274 16.93 16.73 57.36
N PRO A 275 17.31 15.67 58.10
CA PRO A 275 16.70 15.36 59.37
C PRO A 275 17.20 16.32 60.45
N VAL A 276 16.27 16.92 61.18
CA VAL A 276 16.56 17.70 62.40
C VAL A 276 16.86 16.71 63.52
N PRO A 277 18.01 16.81 64.23
CA PRO A 277 18.23 16.05 65.44
C PRO A 277 17.54 16.73 66.64
N TYR A 278 17.03 15.86 67.52
CA TYR A 278 16.32 16.07 68.79
C TYR A 278 16.46 17.40 69.52
#